data_AF-A0A2N3TBK1-F1
#
_entry.id   AF-A0A2N3TBK1-F1
#
_cell.length_a   1.000
_cell.length_b   1.000
_cell.length_c   1.000
_cell.angle_alpha   90.00
_cell.angle_beta   90.00
_cell.angle_gamma   90.00
#
_symmetry.space_group_name_H-M   'P 1'
#
loop_
_entity.id
_entity.type
_entity.pdbx_description
1 polymer ?
#
loop_
_entity_poly.entity_id
_entity_poly.type
_entity_poly.pdbx_seq_one_letter_code
_entity_poly.pdbx_strand_id
1 'polypeptide(L)'
;MKKEKPLNFRSKDKKEQYLKIPTDLLNHSDSVELDFNETSSEMKMVLSRNSRCVSVDTFLFTPLGRKEKRVFKGKDDLVKFRCSVYEKKLLKVKALRSGLTLSEYIRRSLFEKEITERFTDEHIELYKMLIKYHNNFKSIGNMYRKRNPKLTETIYDLANDIKSHLKKFQ
;
A
#
# COMPACT_ATOMS: atom_id res chain seq x y z
N MET A 1 62.21 11.29 9.51
CA MET A 1 61.21 10.28 9.10
C MET A 1 60.15 10.16 10.19
N LYS A 2 58.96 10.73 9.99
CA LYS A 2 57.85 10.60 10.94
C LYS A 2 57.16 9.25 10.67
N LYS A 3 57.15 8.34 11.65
CA LYS A 3 56.45 7.06 11.56
C LYS A 3 54.94 7.31 11.64
N GLU A 4 54.21 6.90 10.62
CA GLU A 4 52.75 6.89 10.62
C GLU A 4 52.25 5.91 11.69
N LYS A 5 51.20 6.32 12.43
CA LYS A 5 50.54 5.44 13.40
C LYS A 5 49.60 4.50 12.64
N PRO A 6 49.63 3.19 12.89
CA PRO A 6 48.71 2.26 12.23
C PRO A 6 47.27 2.51 12.71
N LEU A 7 46.35 2.58 11.75
CA LEU A 7 44.91 2.69 11.98
C LEU A 7 44.40 1.36 12.57
N ASN A 8 44.05 1.35 13.86
CA ASN A 8 43.41 0.21 14.50
C ASN A 8 41.93 0.15 14.12
N PHE A 9 41.57 -0.68 13.15
CA PHE A 9 40.19 -1.09 12.95
C PHE A 9 39.80 -2.09 14.03
N ARG A 10 39.03 -1.65 15.03
CA ARG A 10 38.34 -2.57 15.95
C ARG A 10 37.36 -3.39 15.13
N SER A 11 37.65 -4.67 14.95
CA SER A 11 36.66 -5.66 14.51
C SER A 11 35.56 -5.72 15.56
N LYS A 12 34.35 -5.29 15.21
CA LYS A 12 33.16 -5.57 16.03
C LYS A 12 32.93 -7.08 16.01
N ASP A 13 32.97 -7.71 17.18
CA ASP A 13 32.62 -9.11 17.37
C ASP A 13 31.24 -9.37 16.77
N LYS A 14 31.18 -10.11 15.65
CA LYS A 14 29.93 -10.58 15.09
C LYS A 14 29.41 -11.69 16.00
N LYS A 15 28.33 -11.41 16.74
CA LYS A 15 27.59 -12.45 17.46
C LYS A 15 26.96 -13.38 16.44
N GLU A 16 27.57 -14.53 16.20
CA GLU A 16 26.96 -15.60 15.40
C GLU A 16 25.87 -16.26 16.23
N GLN A 17 24.63 -16.20 15.74
CA GLN A 17 23.49 -16.90 16.32
C GLN A 17 23.27 -18.20 15.55
N TYR A 18 23.26 -19.33 16.26
CA TYR A 18 23.01 -20.64 15.68
C TYR A 18 21.63 -21.15 16.13
N LEU A 19 20.85 -21.65 15.18
CA LEU A 19 19.52 -22.21 15.42
C LEU A 19 19.60 -23.73 15.19
N LYS A 20 19.38 -24.52 16.24
CA LYS A 20 19.40 -25.99 16.14
C LYS A 20 17.99 -26.50 15.89
N ILE A 21 17.77 -27.14 14.74
CA ILE A 21 16.49 -27.72 14.36
C ILE A 21 16.58 -29.25 14.52
N PRO A 22 15.69 -29.89 15.30
CA PRO A 22 15.64 -31.34 15.43
C PRO A 22 15.30 -32.05 14.11
N THR A 23 15.92 -33.19 13.86
CA THR A 23 15.81 -33.93 12.59
C THR A 23 14.40 -34.49 12.34
N ASP A 24 13.65 -34.77 13.40
CA ASP A 24 12.29 -35.32 13.31
C ASP A 24 11.29 -34.35 12.68
N LEU A 25 11.53 -33.04 12.81
CA LEU A 25 10.69 -31.98 12.22
C LEU A 25 10.86 -31.87 10.70
N LEU A 26 12.03 -32.24 10.16
CA LEU A 26 12.32 -32.21 8.72
C LEU A 26 11.68 -33.39 7.97
N ASN A 27 11.42 -34.51 8.67
CA ASN A 27 10.87 -35.72 8.04
C ASN A 27 9.35 -35.66 7.85
N HIS A 28 8.66 -34.76 8.54
CA HIS A 28 7.19 -34.67 8.54
C HIS A 28 6.63 -33.41 7.87
N SER A 29 7.48 -32.44 7.52
CA SER A 29 7.06 -31.14 6.97
C SER A 29 8.06 -30.63 5.92
N ASP A 30 7.59 -30.34 4.71
CA ASP A 30 8.43 -29.76 3.64
C ASP A 30 8.77 -28.26 3.87
N SER A 31 8.18 -27.64 4.90
CA SER A 31 8.40 -26.22 5.25
C SER A 31 8.22 -25.95 6.75
N VAL A 32 9.09 -25.12 7.32
CA VAL A 32 9.00 -24.62 8.71
C VAL A 32 8.86 -23.10 8.66
N GLU A 33 7.79 -22.55 9.21
CA GLU A 33 7.60 -21.10 9.38
C GLU A 33 8.25 -20.66 10.70
N LEU A 34 9.14 -19.65 10.65
CA LEU A 34 9.80 -19.06 11.81
C LEU A 34 9.29 -17.63 12.02
N ASP A 35 8.54 -17.42 13.11
CA ASP A 35 8.10 -16.09 13.53
C ASP A 35 9.19 -15.40 14.35
N PHE A 36 9.94 -14.49 13.73
CA PHE A 36 10.85 -13.60 14.43
C PHE A 36 10.05 -12.44 15.03
N ASN A 37 9.55 -12.61 16.25
CA ASN A 37 9.10 -11.47 17.03
C ASN A 37 10.33 -10.69 17.49
N GLU A 38 10.64 -9.59 16.81
CA GLU A 38 11.54 -8.58 17.35
C GLU A 38 10.95 -8.10 18.69
N THR A 39 11.52 -8.55 19.80
CA THR A 39 11.31 -7.87 21.08
C THR A 39 11.91 -6.49 20.92
N SER A 40 11.06 -5.52 20.55
CA SER A 40 11.38 -4.11 20.50
C SER A 40 11.90 -3.69 21.87
N SER A 41 13.22 -3.60 21.99
CA SER A 41 13.90 -2.87 23.05
C SER A 41 13.25 -1.49 23.14
N GLU A 42 12.55 -1.25 24.26
CA GLU A 42 11.94 0.01 24.70
C GLU A 42 12.50 1.25 23.99
N MET A 43 11.78 1.73 22.98
CA MET A 43 12.04 3.06 22.42
C MET A 43 11.50 4.08 23.43
N LYS A 44 12.34 4.46 24.40
CA LYS A 44 12.10 5.66 25.22
C LYS A 44 11.91 6.85 24.28
N MET A 45 10.67 7.31 24.18
CA MET A 45 10.33 8.56 23.51
C MET A 45 11.07 9.71 24.20
N VAL A 46 12.16 10.17 23.60
CA VAL A 46 12.77 11.45 23.97
C VAL A 46 11.86 12.54 23.42
N LEU A 47 11.01 13.08 24.30
CA LEU A 47 10.21 14.26 24.03
C LEU A 47 11.17 15.41 23.68
N SER A 48 11.16 15.83 22.41
CA SER A 48 11.93 16.99 21.96
C SER A 48 11.52 18.21 22.78
N ARG A 49 12.48 18.81 23.48
CA ARG A 49 12.29 20.05 24.23
C ARG A 49 11.99 21.17 23.26
N ASN A 50 10.72 21.55 23.16
CA ASN A 50 10.34 22.80 22.53
C ASN A 50 10.78 23.94 23.48
N SER A 51 11.55 24.90 22.97
CA SER A 51 12.29 25.91 23.76
C SER A 51 11.43 27.04 24.34
N ARG A 52 10.11 26.86 24.39
CA ARG A 52 9.17 27.74 25.08
C ARG A 52 8.58 27.03 26.28
N CYS A 53 9.38 26.97 27.34
CA CYS A 53 9.00 26.45 28.64
C CYS A 53 8.13 27.48 29.36
N VAL A 54 6.83 27.46 29.14
CA VAL A 54 5.91 27.71 30.25
C VAL A 54 5.40 26.33 30.63
N SER A 55 5.77 25.85 31.82
CA SER A 55 5.10 24.72 32.43
C SER A 55 3.67 25.15 32.72
N VAL A 56 2.79 24.96 31.74
CA VAL A 56 1.36 24.95 32.04
C VAL A 56 1.14 23.61 32.71
N ASP A 57 1.13 23.64 34.04
CA ASP A 57 0.56 22.56 34.84
C ASP A 57 -0.89 22.43 34.41
N THR A 58 -1.11 21.64 33.36
CA THR A 58 -2.44 21.29 32.91
C THR A 58 -2.92 20.29 33.93
N PHE A 59 -3.49 20.80 35.01
CA PHE A 59 -4.26 20.00 35.93
C PHE A 59 -5.27 19.19 35.09
N LEU A 60 -5.13 17.86 35.10
CA LEU A 60 -6.08 16.95 34.48
C LEU A 60 -7.37 16.92 35.34
N PHE A 61 -8.11 18.04 35.38
CA PHE A 61 -9.38 18.17 36.09
C PHE A 61 -10.56 17.55 35.31
N THR A 62 -10.47 16.27 34.97
CA THR A 62 -11.68 15.50 34.68
C THR A 62 -11.74 14.31 35.63
N PRO A 63 -12.60 14.34 36.67
CA PRO A 63 -12.71 13.28 37.68
C PRO A 63 -13.22 11.95 37.12
N LEU A 64 -13.64 11.95 35.85
CA LEU A 64 -13.94 10.76 35.06
C LEU A 64 -13.05 10.81 33.83
N GLY A 65 -11.97 10.01 33.86
CA GLY A 65 -11.00 9.93 32.77
C GLY A 65 -11.64 9.74 31.40
N ARG A 66 -10.88 10.08 30.35
CA ARG A 66 -11.29 9.92 28.94
C ARG A 66 -12.02 8.59 28.76
N LYS A 67 -13.34 8.63 28.49
CA LYS A 67 -14.14 7.42 28.22
C LYS A 67 -13.37 6.55 27.24
N GLU A 68 -13.03 5.32 27.64
CA GLU A 68 -12.40 4.37 26.74
C GLU A 68 -13.25 4.31 25.47
N LYS A 69 -12.62 4.55 24.32
CA LYS A 69 -13.31 4.39 23.04
C LYS A 69 -13.75 2.93 22.98
N ARG A 70 -15.06 2.69 23.07
CA ARG A 70 -15.65 1.38 22.77
C ARG A 70 -15.26 1.05 21.33
N VAL A 71 -14.26 0.19 21.18
CA VAL A 71 -13.86 -0.32 19.86
C VAL A 71 -15.04 -1.12 19.37
N PHE A 72 -15.54 -0.79 18.17
CA PHE A 72 -16.59 -1.58 17.54
C PHE A 72 -16.09 -3.02 17.43
N LYS A 73 -16.70 -3.96 18.16
CA LYS A 73 -16.48 -5.39 17.94
C LYS A 73 -16.96 -5.68 16.53
N GLY A 74 -16.02 -6.08 15.69
CA GLY A 74 -16.23 -6.25 14.26
C GLY A 74 -17.06 -7.48 13.96
N LYS A 75 -16.93 -7.94 12.72
CA LYS A 75 -17.48 -9.23 12.30
C LYS A 75 -16.59 -10.32 12.92
N ASP A 76 -17.08 -10.98 13.96
CA ASP A 76 -16.30 -11.94 14.75
C ASP A 76 -16.47 -13.40 14.28
N ASP A 77 -17.56 -13.71 13.57
CA ASP A 77 -17.85 -15.07 13.10
C ASP A 77 -16.96 -15.50 11.93
N LEU A 78 -16.38 -16.69 12.03
CA LEU A 78 -15.47 -17.26 11.05
C LEU A 78 -16.14 -18.36 10.23
N VAL A 79 -16.04 -18.25 8.91
CA VAL A 79 -16.45 -19.29 7.96
C VAL A 79 -15.20 -20.01 7.43
N LYS A 80 -15.14 -21.34 7.62
CA LYS A 80 -14.06 -22.20 7.11
C LYS A 80 -14.64 -23.21 6.12
N PHE A 81 -13.98 -23.40 4.97
CA PHE A 81 -14.39 -24.36 3.95
C PHE A 81 -13.19 -25.18 3.48
N ARG A 82 -13.45 -26.44 3.09
CA ARG A 82 -12.44 -27.33 2.50
C ARG A 82 -12.32 -27.04 1.00
N CYS A 83 -11.09 -27.06 0.49
CA CYS A 83 -10.81 -26.89 -0.94
C CYS A 83 -9.66 -27.80 -1.34
N SER A 84 -9.61 -28.16 -2.62
CA SER A 84 -8.37 -28.60 -3.23
C SER A 84 -7.30 -27.50 -3.25
N VAL A 85 -6.04 -27.90 -3.42
CA VAL A 85 -4.91 -26.97 -3.55
C VAL A 85 -5.09 -26.06 -4.77
N TYR A 86 -5.64 -26.59 -5.87
CA TYR A 86 -5.86 -25.86 -7.11
C TYR A 86 -6.92 -24.76 -6.96
N GLU A 87 -8.08 -25.08 -6.38
CA GLU A 87 -9.15 -24.11 -6.14
C GLU A 87 -8.67 -22.97 -5.25
N LYS A 88 -7.90 -23.27 -4.20
CA LYS A 88 -7.32 -22.26 -3.32
C LYS A 88 -6.40 -21.29 -4.09
N LYS A 89 -5.57 -21.80 -5.00
CA LYS A 89 -4.70 -20.98 -5.85
C LYS A 89 -5.53 -20.13 -6.81
N LEU A 90 -6.53 -20.72 -7.46
CA LEU A 90 -7.39 -20.01 -8.40
C LEU A 90 -8.17 -18.87 -7.72
N LEU A 91 -8.74 -19.10 -6.54
CA LEU A 91 -9.42 -18.06 -5.77
C LEU A 91 -8.48 -16.92 -5.38
N LYS A 92 -7.23 -17.23 -5.00
CA LYS A 92 -6.22 -16.20 -4.73
C LYS A 92 -5.91 -15.36 -5.98
N VAL A 93 -5.70 -16.00 -7.13
CA VAL A 93 -5.42 -15.28 -8.39
C VAL A 93 -6.59 -14.38 -8.79
N LYS A 94 -7.83 -14.89 -8.70
CA LYS A 94 -9.03 -14.11 -9.00
C LYS A 94 -9.21 -12.92 -8.04
N ALA A 95 -9.01 -13.14 -6.75
CA ALA A 95 -9.07 -12.06 -5.75
C ALA A 95 -8.02 -10.97 -6.02
N LEU A 96 -6.77 -11.37 -6.31
CA LEU A 96 -5.68 -10.44 -6.64
C LEU A 96 -5.98 -9.60 -7.88
N ARG A 97 -6.52 -10.20 -8.96
CA ARG A 97 -6.93 -9.48 -10.17
C ARG A 97 -8.00 -8.43 -9.90
N SER A 98 -8.95 -8.73 -9.01
CA SER A 98 -9.95 -7.76 -8.55
C SER A 98 -9.42 -6.72 -7.55
N GLY A 99 -8.18 -6.85 -7.07
CA GLY A 99 -7.63 -5.99 -6.02
C GLY A 99 -8.30 -6.17 -4.66
N LEU A 100 -8.93 -7.31 -4.40
CA LEU A 100 -9.67 -7.62 -3.17
C LEU A 100 -8.94 -8.65 -2.33
N THR A 101 -9.21 -8.63 -1.02
CA THR A 101 -8.82 -9.75 -0.16
C THR A 101 -9.64 -10.99 -0.50
N LEU A 102 -9.10 -12.18 -0.24
CA LEU A 102 -9.78 -13.44 -0.53
C LEU A 102 -11.17 -13.53 0.11
N SER A 103 -11.29 -13.11 1.38
CA SER A 103 -12.56 -13.13 2.11
C SER A 103 -13.57 -12.12 1.55
N GLU A 104 -13.11 -10.98 1.05
CA GLU A 104 -13.96 -10.00 0.41
C GLU A 104 -14.42 -10.45 -0.97
N TYR A 105 -13.52 -11.00 -1.78
CA TYR A 105 -13.84 -11.55 -3.10
C TYR A 105 -14.94 -12.61 -3.00
N ILE A 106 -14.80 -13.56 -2.07
CA ILE A 106 -15.81 -14.62 -1.87
C ILE A 106 -17.14 -14.03 -1.42
N ARG A 107 -17.14 -13.08 -0.47
CA ARG A 107 -18.38 -12.42 -0.04
C ARG A 107 -19.07 -11.69 -1.18
N ARG A 108 -18.33 -10.89 -1.97
CA ARG A 108 -18.90 -10.16 -3.10
C ARG A 108 -19.44 -11.10 -4.17
N SER A 109 -18.70 -12.17 -4.47
CA SER A 109 -19.12 -13.21 -5.42
C SER A 109 -20.42 -13.90 -4.98
N LEU A 110 -20.54 -14.24 -3.69
CA LEU A 110 -21.72 -14.91 -3.15
C LEU A 110 -22.95 -13.99 -3.10
N PHE A 111 -22.75 -12.70 -2.83
CA PHE A 111 -23.83 -11.71 -2.78
C PHE A 111 -24.08 -11.04 -4.13
N GLU A 112 -23.56 -11.60 -5.24
CA GLU A 112 -23.71 -11.09 -6.61
C GLU A 112 -23.38 -9.60 -6.74
N LYS A 113 -22.43 -9.12 -5.93
CA LYS A 113 -21.94 -7.75 -6.00
C LYS A 113 -20.97 -7.63 -7.15
N GLU A 114 -21.04 -6.53 -7.88
CA GLU A 114 -20.13 -6.26 -8.98
C GLU A 114 -18.67 -6.32 -8.52
N ILE A 115 -17.89 -7.16 -9.19
CA ILE A 115 -16.45 -7.29 -8.99
C ILE A 115 -15.77 -6.70 -10.21
N THR A 116 -15.33 -5.45 -10.09
CA THR A 116 -14.53 -4.80 -11.12
C THR A 116 -13.10 -5.32 -11.07
N GLU A 117 -12.53 -5.59 -12.25
CA GLU A 117 -11.11 -5.93 -12.33
C GLU A 117 -10.27 -4.67 -12.10
N ARG A 118 -9.16 -4.81 -11.37
CA ARG A 118 -8.25 -3.70 -11.11
C ARG A 118 -7.44 -3.43 -12.37
N PHE A 119 -7.29 -2.16 -12.72
CA PHE A 119 -6.36 -1.78 -13.79
C PHE A 119 -4.93 -2.21 -13.46
N THR A 120 -4.25 -2.79 -14.45
CA THR A 120 -2.80 -3.04 -14.32
C THR A 120 -2.04 -1.71 -14.38
N ASP A 121 -0.80 -1.71 -13.92
CA ASP A 121 0.04 -0.52 -13.90
C ASP A 121 0.24 0.07 -15.31
N GLU A 122 0.34 -0.79 -16.33
CA GLU A 122 0.41 -0.39 -17.74
C GLU A 122 -0.84 0.36 -18.20
N HIS A 123 -2.04 -0.12 -17.83
CA HIS A 123 -3.29 0.58 -18.13
C HIS A 123 -3.31 1.95 -17.48
N ILE A 124 -2.90 2.05 -16.22
CA ILE A 124 -2.84 3.33 -15.48
C ILE A 124 -1.90 4.32 -16.18
N GLU A 125 -0.76 3.84 -16.68
CA GLU A 125 0.19 4.68 -17.42
C GLU A 125 -0.39 5.19 -18.75
N LEU A 126 -1.02 4.31 -19.53
CA LEU A 126 -1.71 4.69 -20.77
C LEU A 126 -2.80 5.74 -20.52
N TYR A 127 -3.58 5.61 -19.44
CA TYR A 127 -4.59 6.61 -19.08
C TYR A 127 -3.98 7.96 -18.69
N LYS A 128 -2.87 7.96 -17.95
CA LYS A 128 -2.14 9.19 -17.63
C LYS A 128 -1.63 9.88 -18.90
N MET A 129 -1.11 9.12 -19.85
CA MET A 129 -0.71 9.65 -21.16
C MET A 129 -1.89 10.24 -21.92
N LEU A 130 -3.04 9.56 -21.92
CA LEU A 130 -4.23 10.01 -22.62
C LEU A 130 -4.75 11.35 -22.06
N ILE A 131 -4.72 11.52 -20.74
CA ILE A 131 -5.02 12.81 -20.06
C ILE A 131 -4.03 13.90 -20.51
N LYS A 132 -2.74 13.58 -20.58
CA LYS A 132 -1.71 14.51 -21.05
C LYS A 132 -1.97 14.95 -22.49
N TYR A 133 -2.32 14.01 -23.37
CA TYR A 133 -2.64 14.32 -24.76
C TYR A 133 -3.89 15.20 -24.89
N HIS A 134 -4.96 14.92 -24.14
CA HIS A 134 -6.14 15.80 -24.11
C HIS A 134 -5.76 17.26 -23.78
N ASN A 135 -4.94 17.45 -22.74
CA ASN A 135 -4.48 18.78 -22.33
C ASN A 135 -3.60 19.45 -23.40
N ASN A 136 -2.71 18.67 -24.04
CA ASN A 136 -1.87 19.16 -25.13
C ASN A 136 -2.73 19.62 -26.32
N PHE A 137 -3.69 18.82 -26.77
CA PHE A 137 -4.59 19.19 -27.87
C PHE A 137 -5.39 20.46 -27.53
N LYS A 138 -5.90 20.57 -26.30
CA LYS A 138 -6.58 21.80 -25.86
C LYS A 138 -5.68 23.02 -25.91
N SER A 139 -4.41 22.89 -25.52
CA SER A 139 -3.42 23.96 -25.60
C SER A 139 -3.14 24.39 -27.05
N ILE A 140 -2.99 23.42 -27.96
CA ILE A 140 -2.81 23.68 -29.40
C ILE A 140 -4.05 24.38 -29.97
N GLY A 141 -5.25 23.88 -29.67
CA GLY A 141 -6.52 24.50 -30.10
C GLY A 141 -6.63 25.95 -29.63
N ASN A 142 -6.23 26.24 -28.39
CA ASN A 142 -6.17 27.60 -27.86
C ASN A 142 -5.21 28.51 -28.64
N MET A 143 -4.04 28.00 -29.01
CA MET A 143 -3.04 28.76 -29.75
C MET A 143 -3.54 29.18 -31.15
N TYR A 144 -4.27 28.30 -31.84
CA TYR A 144 -4.79 28.58 -33.19
C TYR A 144 -6.16 29.25 -33.24
N ARG A 145 -6.81 29.48 -32.08
CA ARG A 145 -8.20 29.98 -31.99
C ARG A 145 -8.49 31.24 -32.81
N LYS A 146 -7.54 32.18 -32.90
CA LYS A 146 -7.67 33.41 -33.69
C LYS A 146 -7.09 33.32 -35.10
N ARG A 147 -6.25 32.31 -35.37
CA ARG A 147 -5.47 32.18 -36.61
C ARG A 147 -6.16 31.28 -37.63
N ASN A 148 -6.71 30.15 -37.18
CA ASN A 148 -7.40 29.20 -38.04
C ASN A 148 -8.54 28.52 -37.26
N PRO A 149 -9.78 29.04 -37.36
CA PRO A 149 -10.91 28.53 -36.59
C PRO A 149 -11.30 27.10 -36.99
N LYS A 150 -11.16 26.73 -38.27
CA LYS A 150 -11.46 25.37 -38.76
C LYS A 150 -10.54 24.32 -38.14
N LEU A 151 -9.24 24.63 -38.05
CA LEU A 151 -8.27 23.75 -37.39
C LEU A 151 -8.53 23.66 -35.88
N THR A 152 -8.95 24.75 -35.26
CA THR A 152 -9.30 24.75 -33.84
C THR A 152 -10.47 23.82 -33.56
N GLU A 153 -11.52 23.86 -34.37
CA GLU A 153 -12.70 22.98 -34.26
C GLU A 153 -12.30 21.50 -34.31
N THR A 154 -11.53 21.08 -35.32
CA THR A 154 -11.11 19.67 -35.45
C THR A 154 -10.24 19.19 -34.29
N ILE A 155 -9.38 20.05 -33.74
CA ILE A 155 -8.56 19.73 -32.57
C ILE A 155 -9.42 19.60 -31.31
N TYR A 156 -10.43 20.46 -31.16
CA TYR A 156 -11.36 20.38 -30.04
C TYR A 156 -12.24 19.15 -30.10
N ASP A 157 -12.69 18.74 -31.29
CA ASP A 157 -13.44 17.50 -31.49
C ASP A 157 -12.62 16.30 -31.05
N LEU A 158 -11.37 16.19 -31.52
CA LEU A 158 -10.47 15.12 -31.10
C LEU A 158 -10.19 15.13 -29.58
N ALA A 159 -10.04 16.31 -28.98
CA ALA A 159 -9.90 16.43 -27.54
C ALA A 159 -11.17 15.97 -26.79
N ASN A 160 -12.36 16.27 -27.31
CA ASN A 160 -13.64 15.85 -26.76
C ASN A 160 -13.85 14.33 -26.89
N ASP A 161 -13.43 13.73 -27.99
CA ASP A 161 -13.45 12.29 -28.19
C ASP A 161 -12.59 11.59 -27.13
N ILE A 162 -11.36 12.05 -26.93
CA ILE A 162 -10.46 11.53 -25.88
C ILE A 162 -11.15 11.64 -24.50
N LYS A 163 -11.78 12.77 -24.22
CA LYS A 163 -12.49 12.98 -22.94
C LYS A 163 -13.69 12.06 -22.78
N SER A 164 -14.42 11.78 -23.87
CA SER A 164 -15.55 10.84 -23.86
C SER A 164 -15.09 9.42 -23.56
N HIS A 165 -13.95 9.00 -24.11
CA HIS A 165 -13.34 7.71 -23.82
C HIS A 165 -12.92 7.60 -22.36
N LEU A 166 -12.29 8.65 -21.80
CA LEU A 166 -11.89 8.68 -20.39
C LEU A 166 -13.09 8.58 -19.43
N LYS A 167 -14.25 9.15 -19.78
CA LYS A 167 -15.47 9.07 -18.96
C LYS A 167 -16.08 7.67 -18.86
N LYS A 168 -15.82 6.77 -19.82
CA LYS A 168 -16.36 5.40 -19.80
C LYS A 168 -15.74 4.53 -18.69
N PHE A 169 -14.64 4.99 -18.11
CA PHE A 169 -13.87 4.27 -17.08
C PHE A 169 -13.95 4.92 -15.69
N GLN A 170 -14.79 5.96 -15.55
CA GLN A 170 -15.05 6.66 -14.29
C GLN A 170 -16.40 6.25 -13.73
#